data_AF-A0A0K0EFM6-F1
#
_entry.id   AF-A0A0K0EFM6-F1
#
_cell.length_a   1.000
_cell.length_b   1.000
_cell.length_c   1.000
_cell.angle_alpha   90.00
_cell.angle_beta   90.00
_cell.angle_gamma   90.00
#
_symmetry.space_group_name_H-M   'P 1'
#
loop_
_entity.id
_entity.type
_entity.pdbx_description
1 polymer ?
#
loop_
_entity_poly.entity_id
_entity_poly.type
_entity_poly.pdbx_seq_one_letter_code
_entity_poly.pdbx_strand_id
1 'polypeptide(L)'
;MKFVTTNLLKIFLFTFIIGILVFSIDGVNLKCSGFIRKKPPCTLFINVHKDKFLLRVGGLIPGFLRQKYQSFQNYRRKSVKQLNNMNEFASEMLNQKTIQTICRRYSVRYQLPTYIKFIAPKRRFNFRRRSRSLAE
;
A
#
# COMPACT_ATOMS: atom_id res chain seq x y z
N MET A 1 -32.34 -1.42 -36.59
CA MET A 1 -31.54 -2.15 -35.58
C MET A 1 -30.38 -1.35 -34.95
N LYS A 2 -30.37 0.00 -34.93
CA LYS A 2 -29.26 0.78 -34.35
C LYS A 2 -29.38 1.05 -32.83
N PHE A 3 -30.54 0.82 -32.23
CA PHE A 3 -30.81 1.19 -30.84
C PHE A 3 -30.24 0.19 -29.81
N VAL A 4 -30.09 -1.08 -30.18
CA VAL A 4 -29.63 -2.14 -29.26
C VAL A 4 -28.11 -2.07 -29.05
N THR A 5 -27.33 -1.69 -30.07
CA THR A 5 -25.86 -1.66 -30.00
C THR A 5 -25.34 -0.56 -29.08
N THR A 6 -26.03 0.58 -28.99
CA THR A 6 -25.61 1.70 -28.12
C THR A 6 -25.75 1.38 -26.62
N ASN A 7 -26.72 0.54 -26.24
CA ASN A 7 -26.92 0.18 -24.83
C ASN A 7 -25.89 -0.85 -24.35
N LEU A 8 -25.57 -1.85 -25.18
CA LEU A 8 -24.53 -2.83 -24.86
C LEU A 8 -23.15 -2.19 -24.69
N LEU A 9 -22.79 -1.25 -25.57
CA LEU A 9 -21.51 -0.55 -25.48
C LEU A 9 -21.40 0.29 -24.19
N LYS A 10 -22.48 0.98 -23.81
CA LYS A 10 -22.54 1.76 -22.56
C LYS A 10 -22.36 0.86 -21.33
N ILE A 11 -23.03 -0.29 -21.29
CA ILE A 11 -22.90 -1.25 -20.18
C ILE A 11 -21.46 -1.76 -20.08
N PHE A 12 -20.83 -2.10 -21.21
CA PHE A 12 -19.44 -2.58 -21.23
C PHE A 12 -18.43 -1.50 -20.77
N LEU A 13 -18.62 -0.25 -21.21
CA LEU A 13 -17.77 0.86 -20.76
C LEU A 13 -17.94 1.12 -19.26
N PHE A 14 -19.17 1.08 -18.75
CA PHE A 14 -19.44 1.30 -17.33
C PHE A 14 -18.82 0.20 -16.46
N THR A 15 -18.98 -1.07 -16.83
CA THR A 15 -18.37 -2.19 -16.10
C THR A 15 -16.84 -2.16 -16.17
N PHE A 16 -16.26 -1.77 -17.30
CA PHE A 16 -14.82 -1.60 -17.46
C PHE A 16 -14.28 -0.48 -16.55
N ILE A 17 -14.94 0.68 -16.52
CA ILE A 17 -14.55 1.81 -15.67
C ILE A 17 -14.67 1.43 -14.19
N ILE A 18 -15.76 0.78 -13.78
CA ILE A 18 -15.92 0.29 -12.40
C ILE A 18 -14.85 -0.73 -12.06
N GLY A 19 -14.56 -1.68 -12.96
CA GLY A 19 -13.51 -2.66 -12.78
C GLY A 19 -12.17 -1.98 -12.50
N ILE A 20 -11.78 -1.00 -13.33
CA ILE A 20 -10.56 -0.20 -13.11
C ILE A 20 -10.59 0.51 -11.76
N LEU A 21 -11.72 1.11 -11.38
CA LEU A 21 -11.89 1.82 -10.11
C LEU A 21 -11.69 0.89 -8.92
N VAL A 22 -12.33 -0.28 -8.93
CA VAL A 22 -12.23 -1.29 -7.86
C VAL A 22 -10.80 -1.82 -7.76
N PHE A 23 -10.16 -2.15 -8.88
CA PHE A 23 -8.78 -2.65 -8.87
C PHE A 23 -7.75 -1.58 -8.48
N SER A 24 -8.05 -0.29 -8.67
CA SER A 24 -7.10 0.80 -8.40
C SER A 24 -6.96 1.16 -6.92
N ILE A 25 -7.93 0.78 -6.07
CA ILE A 25 -7.97 1.18 -4.65
C ILE A 25 -7.12 0.26 -3.76
N ASP A 26 -6.74 -0.92 -4.25
CA ASP A 26 -6.47 -2.07 -3.37
C ASP A 26 -5.07 -2.09 -2.70
N GLY A 27 -4.30 -1.01 -2.83
CA GLY A 27 -2.90 -0.93 -2.38
C GLY A 27 -2.63 -0.07 -1.16
N VAL A 28 -3.50 0.89 -0.83
CA VAL A 28 -3.19 1.92 0.18
C VAL A 28 -4.36 2.12 1.14
N ASN A 29 -4.06 2.20 2.44
CA ASN A 29 -5.07 2.42 3.47
C ASN A 29 -4.55 3.41 4.52
N LEU A 30 -5.33 4.45 4.82
CA LEU A 30 -5.02 5.42 5.87
C LEU A 30 -5.77 5.04 7.14
N LYS A 31 -5.07 4.89 8.27
CA LYS A 31 -5.70 4.70 9.59
C LYS A 31 -5.17 5.71 10.58
N CYS A 32 -6.06 6.31 11.37
CA CYS A 32 -5.71 7.26 12.42
C CYS A 32 -5.97 6.62 13.78
N SER A 33 -5.01 6.71 14.70
CA SER A 33 -5.14 6.12 16.03
C SER A 33 -5.61 7.16 17.04
N GLY A 34 -6.78 6.89 17.63
CA GLY A 34 -7.33 7.66 18.74
C GLY A 34 -8.60 8.40 18.36
N PHE A 35 -9.66 8.14 19.13
CA PHE A 35 -10.92 8.88 19.05
C PHE A 35 -10.91 10.15 19.90
N ILE A 36 -10.05 10.20 20.93
CA ILE A 36 -10.11 11.21 22.00
C ILE A 36 -9.23 12.43 21.69
N ARG A 37 -8.15 12.27 20.90
CA ARG A 37 -7.22 13.37 20.61
C ARG A 37 -7.78 14.25 19.50
N LYS A 38 -7.70 15.59 19.64
CA LYS A 38 -8.11 16.55 18.59
C LYS A 38 -7.40 16.34 17.24
N LYS A 39 -6.16 15.83 17.27
CA LYS A 39 -5.34 15.53 16.09
C LYS A 39 -4.64 14.18 16.29
N PRO A 40 -5.33 13.05 16.05
CA PRO A 40 -4.72 11.75 16.20
C PRO A 40 -3.65 11.54 15.11
N PRO A 41 -2.51 10.89 15.43
CA PRO A 41 -1.54 10.53 14.42
C PRO A 41 -2.15 9.52 13.44
N CYS A 42 -1.87 9.70 12.16
CA CYS A 42 -2.32 8.78 11.11
C CYS A 42 -1.16 7.97 10.53
N THR A 43 -1.45 6.78 10.06
CA THR A 43 -0.51 5.92 9.34
C THR A 43 -1.09 5.57 7.98
N LEU A 44 -0.38 5.93 6.93
CA LEU A 44 -0.65 5.51 5.56
C LEU A 44 0.05 4.16 5.33
N PHE A 45 -0.74 3.10 5.31
CA PHE A 45 -0.29 1.75 5.03
C PHE A 45 -0.22 1.52 3.53
N ILE A 46 0.95 1.14 3.04
CA ILE A 46 1.20 0.90 1.61
C ILE A 46 1.54 -0.57 1.42
N ASN A 47 0.69 -1.29 0.72
CA ASN A 47 0.92 -2.68 0.39
C ASN A 47 1.92 -2.79 -0.75
N VAL A 48 3.14 -3.18 -0.41
CA VAL A 48 4.26 -3.31 -1.34
C VAL A 48 3.98 -4.26 -2.51
N HIS A 49 3.03 -5.20 -2.41
CA HIS A 49 2.71 -6.09 -3.53
C HIS A 49 1.64 -5.56 -4.46
N LYS A 50 0.68 -4.82 -3.91
CA LYS A 50 -0.49 -4.37 -4.66
C LYS A 50 -0.29 -2.96 -5.23
N ASP A 51 0.47 -2.13 -4.52
CA ASP A 51 0.62 -0.72 -4.86
C ASP A 51 1.81 -0.46 -5.80
N LYS A 52 1.59 0.44 -6.76
CA LYS A 52 2.63 0.94 -7.67
C LYS A 52 3.35 2.15 -7.08
N PHE A 53 3.85 2.02 -5.85
CA PHE A 53 4.39 3.11 -5.05
C PHE A 53 5.40 3.98 -5.79
N LEU A 54 6.42 3.34 -6.39
CA LEU A 54 7.47 4.04 -7.10
C LEU A 54 6.99 4.75 -8.38
N LEU A 55 5.97 4.22 -9.05
CA LEU A 55 5.40 4.86 -10.22
C LEU A 55 4.66 6.15 -9.83
N ARG A 56 3.96 6.12 -8.69
CA ARG A 56 3.16 7.26 -8.22
C ARG A 56 3.98 8.34 -7.54
N VAL A 57 5.01 7.97 -6.77
CA VAL A 57 5.76 8.90 -5.91
C VAL A 57 7.28 8.75 -5.97
N GLY A 58 7.83 7.99 -6.92
CA GLY A 58 9.27 7.70 -6.99
C GLY A 58 10.16 8.92 -7.16
N GLY A 59 9.65 10.02 -7.73
CA GLY A 59 10.37 11.29 -7.81
C GLY A 59 10.29 12.17 -6.56
N LEU A 60 9.45 11.81 -5.57
CA LEU A 60 9.28 12.57 -4.33
C LEU A 60 10.11 12.03 -3.17
N ILE A 61 10.59 10.78 -3.28
CA ILE A 61 11.32 10.09 -2.21
C ILE A 61 12.83 10.19 -2.44
N PRO A 62 13.64 10.17 -1.37
CA PRO A 62 15.09 10.10 -1.49
C PRO A 62 15.55 8.89 -2.30
N GLY A 63 16.63 9.06 -3.08
CA GLY A 63 17.16 8.01 -3.96
C GLY A 63 17.49 6.71 -3.22
N PHE A 64 17.96 6.79 -1.98
CA PHE A 64 18.26 5.64 -1.14
C PHE A 64 17.00 4.83 -0.76
N LEU A 65 15.90 5.50 -0.39
CA LEU A 65 14.64 4.82 -0.09
C LEU A 65 14.07 4.17 -1.36
N ARG A 66 14.20 4.84 -2.50
CA ARG A 66 13.82 4.28 -3.81
C ARG A 66 14.59 3.00 -4.11
N GLN A 67 15.91 3.00 -3.95
CA GLN A 67 16.76 1.82 -4.15
C GLN A 67 16.41 0.68 -3.19
N LYS A 68 16.20 0.96 -1.90
CA LYS A 68 15.75 -0.05 -0.92
C LYS A 68 14.40 -0.66 -1.30
N TYR A 69 13.45 0.17 -1.74
CA TYR A 69 12.15 -0.32 -2.18
C TYR A 69 12.27 -1.21 -3.43
N GLN A 70 13.06 -0.79 -4.43
CA GLN A 70 13.32 -1.60 -5.63
C GLN A 70 13.99 -2.93 -5.28
N SER A 71 15.03 -2.89 -4.45
CA SER A 71 15.71 -4.08 -3.95
C SER A 71 14.72 -5.02 -3.26
N PHE A 72 13.86 -4.49 -2.38
CA PHE A 72 12.81 -5.25 -1.71
C PHE A 72 11.80 -5.89 -2.68
N GLN A 73 11.44 -5.21 -3.77
CA GLN A 73 10.57 -5.78 -4.80
C GLN A 73 11.23 -6.93 -5.58
N ASN A 74 12.53 -6.80 -5.84
CA ASN A 74 13.28 -7.79 -6.61
C ASN A 74 13.58 -9.08 -5.81
N TYR A 75 13.51 -9.03 -4.47
CA TYR A 75 13.68 -10.24 -3.67
C TYR A 75 12.50 -11.21 -3.80
N ARG A 76 12.80 -12.43 -4.26
CA ARG A 76 11.82 -13.55 -4.33
C ARG A 76 11.20 -13.88 -2.96
N ARG A 77 12.01 -13.80 -1.90
CA ARG A 77 11.58 -14.01 -0.51
C ARG A 77 11.64 -12.70 0.25
N LYS A 78 10.51 -11.99 0.26
CA LYS A 78 10.34 -10.75 1.04
C LYS A 78 10.44 -11.06 2.53
N SER A 79 11.54 -10.60 3.13
CA SER A 79 11.81 -10.78 4.56
C SER A 79 11.12 -9.71 5.39
N VAL A 80 10.55 -10.11 6.53
CA VAL A 80 10.00 -9.17 7.52
C VAL A 80 11.09 -8.21 8.02
N LYS A 81 12.33 -8.69 8.17
CA LYS A 81 13.47 -7.86 8.59
C LYS A 81 13.74 -6.74 7.59
N GLN A 82 13.73 -7.03 6.29
CA GLN A 82 13.93 -6.03 5.24
C GLN A 82 12.77 -5.03 5.18
N LEU A 83 11.54 -5.50 5.34
CA LEU A 83 10.37 -4.64 5.41
C LEU A 83 10.42 -3.69 6.62
N ASN A 84 10.82 -4.19 7.79
CA ASN A 84 11.00 -3.39 9.00
C ASN A 84 12.09 -2.35 8.83
N ASN A 85 13.24 -2.74 8.28
CA ASN A 85 14.33 -1.82 7.97
C ASN A 85 13.84 -0.72 6.99
N MET A 86 13.09 -1.07 5.95
CA MET A 86 12.52 -0.08 5.03
C MET A 86 11.53 0.87 5.71
N ASN A 87 10.75 0.39 6.68
CA ASN A 87 9.85 1.21 7.48
C ASN A 87 10.60 2.19 8.39
N GLU A 88 11.66 1.74 9.04
CA GLU A 88 12.55 2.56 9.87
C GLU A 88 13.15 3.71 9.04
N PHE A 89 13.74 3.38 7.89
CA PHE A 89 14.27 4.39 6.96
C PHE A 89 13.19 5.36 6.47
N ALA A 90 11.99 4.89 6.19
CA ALA A 90 10.90 5.77 5.76
C ALA A 90 10.45 6.72 6.88
N SER A 91 10.41 6.26 8.14
CA SER A 91 10.08 7.13 9.27
C SER A 91 11.12 8.21 9.54
N GLU A 92 12.40 7.92 9.30
CA GLU A 92 13.49 8.86 9.53
C GLU A 92 13.64 9.86 8.38
N MET A 93 13.50 9.40 7.13
CA MET A 93 13.86 10.20 5.96
C MET A 93 12.70 10.99 5.37
N LEU A 94 11.45 10.57 5.62
CA LEU A 94 10.28 11.24 5.05
C LEU A 94 9.77 12.32 6.01
N ASN A 95 10.05 13.57 5.68
CA ASN A 95 9.47 14.69 6.40
C ASN A 95 7.95 14.83 6.13
N GLN A 96 7.27 15.59 7.00
CA GLN A 96 5.82 15.76 6.92
C GLN A 96 5.32 16.43 5.63
N LYS A 97 6.11 17.33 5.02
CA LYS A 97 5.78 17.98 3.73
C LYS A 97 5.78 16.98 2.58
N THR A 98 6.77 16.09 2.55
CA THR A 98 6.84 14.99 1.59
C THR A 98 5.68 14.03 1.79
N ILE A 99 5.37 13.66 3.03
CA ILE A 99 4.23 12.78 3.34
C ILE A 99 2.90 13.42 2.92
N GLN A 100 2.70 14.72 3.17
CA GLN A 100 1.52 15.45 2.70
C GLN A 100 1.38 15.39 1.17
N THR A 101 2.49 15.57 0.45
CA THR A 101 2.50 15.49 -1.02
C THR A 101 2.19 14.06 -1.49
N ILE A 102 2.72 13.05 -0.82
CA ILE A 102 2.41 11.64 -1.07
C ILE A 102 0.92 11.37 -0.85
N CYS A 103 0.33 11.83 0.26
CA CYS A 103 -1.10 11.68 0.53
C CYS A 103 -1.97 12.31 -0.57
N ARG A 104 -1.61 13.50 -1.06
CA ARG A 104 -2.31 14.14 -2.19
C ARG A 104 -2.23 13.30 -3.47
N ARG A 105 -1.08 12.68 -3.77
CA ARG A 105 -0.93 11.77 -4.93
C ARG A 105 -1.80 10.52 -4.81
N TYR A 106 -2.08 10.06 -3.59
CA TYR A 106 -3.03 8.96 -3.32
C TYR A 106 -4.48 9.41 -3.19
N SER A 107 -4.78 10.71 -3.30
CA SER A 107 -6.11 11.28 -3.03
C SER A 107 -6.65 10.90 -1.65
N VAL A 108 -5.77 10.74 -0.65
CA VAL A 108 -6.16 10.48 0.74
C VAL A 108 -6.07 11.75 1.58
N ARG A 109 -7.01 11.93 2.50
CA ARG A 109 -7.04 13.09 3.39
C ARG A 109 -5.86 13.06 4.35
N TYR A 110 -4.87 13.92 4.12
CA TYR A 110 -3.75 14.10 5.02
C TYR A 110 -4.18 14.73 6.35
N GLN A 111 -3.64 14.22 7.47
CA GLN A 111 -3.81 14.80 8.81
C GLN A 111 -2.46 14.83 9.53
N LEU A 112 -2.06 15.96 10.09
CA LEU A 112 -0.78 16.09 10.78
C LEU A 112 -0.90 15.51 12.21
N PRO A 113 0.03 14.64 12.67
CA PRO A 113 1.10 14.00 11.89
C PRO A 113 0.62 12.74 11.15
N THR A 114 1.12 12.53 9.93
CA THR A 114 0.95 11.26 9.21
C THR A 114 2.29 10.59 9.02
N TYR A 115 2.33 9.27 9.14
CA TYR A 115 3.50 8.42 8.90
C TYR A 115 3.21 7.45 7.77
N ILE A 116 4.25 6.95 7.10
CA ILE A 116 4.12 5.92 6.07
C ILE A 116 4.61 4.59 6.64
N LYS A 117 3.85 3.53 6.39
CA LYS A 117 4.24 2.16 6.76
C LYS A 117 4.00 1.21 5.60
N PHE A 118 5.07 0.60 5.12
CA PHE A 118 5.01 -0.47 4.15
C PHE A 118 4.56 -1.78 4.81
N ILE A 119 3.63 -2.45 4.16
CA ILE A 119 3.11 -3.76 4.58
C ILE A 119 3.25 -4.75 3.43
N ALA A 120 3.46 -6.01 3.77
CA ALA A 120 3.35 -7.14 2.86
C ALA A 120 2.17 -8.03 3.31
N PRO A 121 1.49 -8.73 2.40
CA PRO A 121 0.46 -9.68 2.79
C PRO A 121 1.10 -10.71 3.72
N LYS A 122 0.45 -10.96 4.86
CA LYS A 122 0.82 -12.09 5.71
C LYS A 122 0.71 -13.34 4.84
N ARG A 123 1.85 -14.00 4.55
CA ARG A 123 1.80 -15.37 4.06
C ARG A 123 1.01 -16.12 5.12
N ARG A 124 -0.19 -16.59 4.79
CA ARG A 124 -0.87 -17.58 5.63
C ARG A 124 0.06 -18.79 5.59
N PHE A 125 1.00 -18.83 6.52
CA PHE A 125 1.66 -20.08 6.82
C PHE A 125 0.51 -20.98 7.26
N ASN A 126 0.16 -21.95 6.42
CA ASN A 126 -0.58 -23.10 6.88
C ASN A 126 0.31 -23.68 7.97
N PHE A 127 0.03 -23.30 9.22
CA PHE A 127 0.61 -23.90 10.39
C PHE A 127 0.02 -25.30 10.43
N ARG A 128 0.53 -26.17 9.54
CA ARG A 128 0.32 -27.60 9.60
C ARG A 128 0.98 -27.96 10.92
N ARG A 129 0.16 -28.07 11.96
CA ARG A 129 0.55 -28.52 13.30
C ARG A 129 1.49 -29.70 13.11
N ARG A 130 2.78 -29.49 13.34
CA ARG A 130 3.74 -30.57 13.50
C ARG A 130 3.61 -31.05 14.95
N SER A 131 2.41 -31.54 15.30
CA SER A 131 2.13 -32.25 16.54
C SER A 131 2.28 -33.73 16.22
N ARG A 132 3.51 -34.21 16.09
CA ARG A 132 3.88 -35.63 16.02
C ARG A 132 5.41 -35.73 16.09
N SER A 133 5.89 -35.96 17.32
CA SER A 133 7.13 -36.66 17.71
C SER A 133 7.62 -36.10 19.05
N LEU A 134 6.77 -36.20 20.07
CA LEU A 134 7.15 -36.30 21.47
C LEU A 134 6.42 -37.55 21.95
N ALA A 135 6.86 -38.67 21.40
CA ALA A 135 6.42 -40.03 21.68
C ALA A 135 7.58 -40.91 21.19
N GLU A 136 8.70 -40.81 21.89
CA GLU A 136 9.86 -41.71 21.96
C GLU A 136 10.85 -41.06 22.93
#